data_AF-A0A1Z4V4H5-F1
#
_entry.id   AF-A0A1Z4V4H5-F1
#
_cell.length_a   1.000
_cell.length_b   1.000
_cell.length_c   1.000
_cell.angle_alpha   90.00
_cell.angle_beta   90.00
_cell.angle_gamma   90.00
#
_symmetry.space_group_name_H-M   'P 1'
#
loop_
_entity.id
_entity.type
_entity.pdbx_description
1 polymer ?
#
loop_
_entity_poly.entity_id
_entity_poly.type
_entity_poly.pdbx_seq_one_letter_code
_entity_poly.pdbx_strand_id
1 'polypeptide(L)'
;MNGIPSIGNPEPTAGVDIQHELNQLEEIVLSSLRIPLTGRTLIDEDKLLEQLDFVRFSLPTVFQEALDILAQKNEILLEAEEYGQQVVDVAQAKRAQILSESDIVRQAQREADQLRRQVQQDCEAMMQDTLAEIDRKRRACQQELEEMRQIAISQAEEIEDGADKYADNVLANIEQDIQEMLKIITNGRKQLNSPSVPKNGDHPQQRPPHNSKKR
;
A
#
# COMPACT_ATOMS: atom_id res chain seq x y z
N MET A 1 8.01 -8.99 46.38
CA MET A 1 8.51 -9.84 47.49
C MET A 1 7.29 -10.34 48.24
N ASN A 2 6.57 -11.32 47.68
CA ASN A 2 5.46 -11.95 48.38
C ASN A 2 5.89 -13.38 48.68
N GLY A 3 6.05 -13.67 49.97
CA GLY A 3 6.51 -14.94 50.47
C GLY A 3 5.57 -16.05 50.03
N ILE A 4 6.15 -17.08 49.43
CA ILE A 4 5.49 -18.36 49.16
C ILE A 4 5.10 -18.91 50.55
N PRO A 5 3.82 -19.19 50.84
CA PRO A 5 3.48 -19.88 52.07
C PRO A 5 4.16 -21.25 52.01
N SER A 6 5.04 -21.51 52.97
CA SER A 6 5.67 -22.80 53.16
C SER A 6 4.53 -23.80 53.34
N ILE A 7 4.32 -24.66 52.34
CA ILE A 7 3.43 -25.81 52.44
C ILE A 7 4.05 -26.66 53.54
N GLY A 8 3.49 -26.56 54.74
CA GLY A 8 3.84 -27.43 55.85
C GLY A 8 3.64 -28.85 55.36
N ASN A 9 4.70 -29.66 55.40
CA ASN A 9 4.56 -31.10 55.31
C ASN A 9 3.47 -31.49 56.32
N PRO A 10 2.48 -32.31 55.94
CA PRO A 10 1.60 -32.89 56.94
C PRO A 10 2.50 -33.69 57.88
N GLU A 11 2.67 -33.19 59.11
CA GLU A 11 3.20 -33.96 60.22
C GLU A 11 2.47 -35.31 60.20
N PRO A 12 3.18 -36.44 60.35
CA PRO A 12 2.52 -37.73 60.49
C PRO A 12 1.66 -37.59 61.74
N THR A 13 0.35 -37.45 61.54
CA THR A 13 -0.65 -37.47 62.61
C THR A 13 -0.29 -38.65 63.49
N ALA A 14 -0.03 -38.38 64.76
CA ALA A 14 0.10 -39.37 65.82
C ALA A 14 -1.26 -40.06 66.08
N GLY A 15 -1.93 -40.45 65.00
CA GLY A 15 -3.16 -41.21 64.97
C GLY A 15 -2.81 -42.68 65.02
N VAL A 16 -3.64 -43.43 65.72
CA VAL A 16 -3.57 -44.88 65.84
C VAL A 16 -3.38 -45.49 64.45
N ASP A 17 -2.27 -46.21 64.26
CA ASP A 17 -2.03 -46.94 63.02
C ASP A 17 -2.92 -48.18 63.02
N ILE A 18 -4.12 -48.05 62.44
CA ILE A 18 -5.10 -49.12 62.33
C ILE A 18 -4.49 -50.37 61.66
N GLN A 19 -3.54 -50.19 60.73
CA GLN A 19 -2.86 -51.33 60.11
C GLN A 19 -2.03 -52.09 61.14
N HIS A 20 -1.33 -51.37 62.01
CA HIS A 20 -0.58 -51.97 63.12
C HIS A 20 -1.50 -52.73 64.08
N GLU A 21 -2.64 -52.15 64.45
CA GLU A 21 -3.59 -52.78 65.38
C GLU A 21 -4.29 -54.01 64.80
N LEU A 22 -4.61 -53.99 63.50
CA LEU A 22 -5.15 -55.14 62.78
C LEU A 22 -4.10 -56.25 62.63
N ASN A 23 -2.84 -55.90 62.39
CA ASN A 23 -1.73 -56.87 62.36
C ASN A 23 -1.51 -57.52 63.73
N GLN A 24 -1.65 -56.77 64.83
CA GLN A 24 -1.59 -57.34 66.17
C GLN A 24 -2.76 -58.29 66.45
N LEU A 25 -3.98 -57.95 65.99
CA LEU A 25 -5.13 -58.86 66.07
C LEU A 25 -4.88 -60.16 65.28
N GLU A 26 -4.30 -60.05 64.08
CA GLU A 26 -3.89 -61.20 63.27
C GLU A 26 -2.82 -62.04 63.98
N GLU A 27 -1.84 -61.41 64.62
CA GLU A 27 -0.78 -62.09 65.36
C GLU A 27 -1.31 -62.87 66.57
N ILE A 28 -2.28 -62.30 67.31
CA ILE A 28 -2.98 -62.99 68.41
C ILE A 28 -3.68 -64.26 67.89
N VAL A 29 -4.29 -64.20 66.71
CA VAL A 29 -4.95 -65.35 66.09
C VAL A 29 -3.93 -66.38 65.58
N LEU A 30 -2.81 -65.95 64.97
CA LEU A 30 -1.79 -66.84 64.41
C LEU A 30 -0.93 -67.53 65.48
N SER A 31 -0.67 -66.86 66.61
CA SER A 31 0.14 -67.38 67.72
C SER A 31 -0.63 -68.34 68.65
N SER A 32 -1.93 -68.47 68.46
CA SER A 32 -2.82 -69.24 69.32
C SER A 32 -2.78 -70.76 69.04
N LEU A 33 -3.07 -71.59 70.05
CA LEU A 33 -2.83 -73.03 70.00
C LEU A 33 -3.83 -73.72 69.04
N ARG A 34 -3.32 -74.27 67.94
CA ARG A 34 -4.16 -74.96 66.95
C ARG A 34 -4.42 -76.41 67.36
N ILE A 35 -5.70 -76.79 67.41
CA ILE A 35 -6.11 -78.15 67.82
C ILE A 35 -6.08 -79.07 66.57
N PRO A 36 -5.18 -80.08 66.52
CA PRO A 36 -5.03 -80.95 65.36
C PRO A 36 -6.31 -81.76 65.07
N LEU A 37 -6.57 -82.05 63.79
CA LEU A 37 -7.77 -82.71 63.23
C LEU A 37 -9.13 -81.99 63.40
N THR A 38 -9.25 -80.92 64.18
CA THR A 38 -10.55 -80.23 64.41
C THR A 38 -10.72 -78.93 63.63
N GLY A 39 -9.63 -78.38 63.07
CA GLY A 39 -9.63 -77.08 62.40
C GLY A 39 -9.86 -75.88 63.32
N ARG A 40 -9.95 -76.09 64.64
CA ARG A 40 -10.22 -75.05 65.64
C ARG A 40 -8.92 -74.53 66.27
N THR A 41 -8.93 -73.26 66.64
CA THR A 41 -7.81 -72.61 67.34
C THR A 41 -8.28 -72.09 68.68
N LEU A 42 -7.50 -72.36 69.73
CA LEU A 42 -7.81 -71.93 71.10
C LEU A 42 -7.14 -70.59 71.34
N ILE A 43 -7.96 -69.54 71.41
CA ILE A 43 -7.53 -68.14 71.53
C ILE A 43 -7.83 -67.64 72.94
N ASP A 44 -6.94 -66.79 73.45
CA ASP A 44 -7.16 -66.01 74.67
C ASP A 44 -8.26 -64.96 74.38
N GLU A 45 -9.46 -65.24 74.87
CA GLU A 45 -10.65 -64.43 74.63
C GLU A 45 -10.47 -63.00 75.14
N ASP A 46 -9.88 -62.84 76.33
CA ASP A 46 -9.71 -61.53 76.96
C ASP A 46 -8.80 -60.62 76.11
N LYS A 47 -7.66 -61.15 75.65
CA LYS A 47 -6.72 -60.38 74.80
C LYS A 47 -7.28 -60.05 73.42
N LEU A 48 -8.03 -60.97 72.82
CA LEU A 48 -8.64 -60.74 71.51
C LEU A 48 -9.74 -59.67 71.61
N LEU A 49 -10.56 -59.72 72.66
CA LEU A 49 -11.62 -58.76 72.89
C LEU A 49 -11.07 -57.38 73.23
N GLU A 50 -10.01 -57.27 74.04
CA GLU A 50 -9.33 -56.00 74.32
C GLU A 50 -8.78 -55.35 73.04
N GLN A 51 -8.13 -56.12 72.17
CA GLN A 51 -7.59 -55.63 70.91
C GLN A 51 -8.70 -55.22 69.93
N LEU A 52 -9.79 -56.00 69.87
CA LEU A 52 -10.96 -55.67 69.06
C LEU A 52 -11.67 -54.40 69.56
N ASP A 53 -11.77 -54.23 70.88
CA ASP A 53 -12.33 -53.03 71.49
C ASP A 53 -11.46 -51.81 71.19
N PHE A 54 -10.13 -51.92 71.27
CA PHE A 54 -9.21 -50.85 70.91
C PHE A 54 -9.38 -50.38 69.46
N VAL A 55 -9.47 -51.32 68.51
CA VAL A 55 -9.76 -51.03 67.09
C VAL A 55 -11.15 -50.38 66.96
N ARG A 56 -12.16 -50.91 67.67
CA ARG A 56 -13.54 -50.38 67.64
C ARG A 56 -13.63 -48.95 68.19
N PHE A 57 -12.84 -48.60 69.20
CA PHE A 57 -12.82 -47.25 69.78
C PHE A 57 -12.01 -46.26 68.93
N SER A 58 -10.95 -46.71 68.26
CA SER A 58 -10.07 -45.84 67.48
C SER A 58 -10.58 -45.57 66.06
N LEU A 59 -11.24 -46.54 65.41
CA LEU A 59 -11.74 -46.41 64.03
C LEU A 59 -12.68 -45.21 63.80
N PRO A 60 -13.69 -44.94 64.64
CA PRO A 60 -14.62 -43.83 64.41
C PRO A 60 -13.92 -42.47 64.35
N THR A 61 -12.93 -42.24 65.22
CA THR A 61 -12.18 -40.99 65.26
C THR A 61 -11.33 -40.80 64.01
N VAL A 62 -10.64 -41.84 63.53
CA VAL A 62 -9.84 -41.76 62.30
C VAL A 62 -10.71 -41.50 61.06
N PHE A 63 -11.90 -42.12 60.98
CA PHE A 63 -12.84 -41.81 59.90
C PHE A 63 -13.36 -40.37 59.97
N GLN A 64 -13.62 -39.84 61.17
CA GLN A 64 -14.01 -38.46 61.35
C GLN A 64 -12.91 -37.50 60.90
N GLU A 65 -11.66 -37.74 61.30
CA GLU A 65 -10.50 -36.95 60.85
C GLU A 65 -10.33 -37.00 59.32
N ALA A 66 -10.50 -38.16 58.70
CA ALA A 66 -10.44 -38.30 57.24
C ALA A 66 -11.56 -37.51 56.53
N LEU A 67 -12.78 -37.51 57.09
CA LEU A 67 -13.90 -36.71 56.59
C LEU A 67 -13.62 -35.21 56.73
N ASP A 68 -13.03 -34.79 57.85
CA ASP A 68 -12.67 -33.39 58.09
C ASP A 68 -11.58 -32.92 57.11
N ILE A 69 -10.57 -33.75 56.84
CA ILE A 69 -9.54 -33.48 55.83
C ILE A 69 -10.16 -33.36 54.44
N LEU A 70 -11.10 -34.25 54.08
CA LEU A 70 -11.81 -34.17 52.80
C LEU A 70 -12.65 -32.89 52.68
N ALA A 71 -13.32 -32.49 53.76
CA ALA A 71 -14.07 -31.24 53.81
C ALA A 71 -13.15 -30.03 53.62
N GLN A 72 -12.04 -29.97 54.36
CA GLN A 72 -11.03 -28.91 54.23
C GLN A 72 -10.42 -28.85 52.83
N LYS A 73 -10.12 -30.00 52.22
CA LYS A 73 -9.62 -30.06 50.84
C LYS A 73 -10.62 -29.42 49.86
N ASN A 74 -11.90 -29.75 49.99
CA ASN A 74 -12.92 -29.20 49.10
C ASN A 74 -13.09 -27.69 49.28
N GLU A 75 -12.99 -27.20 50.52
CA GLU A 75 -12.99 -25.76 50.83
C GLU A 75 -11.80 -25.04 50.18
N ILE A 76 -10.59 -25.58 50.34
CA ILE A 76 -9.37 -25.02 49.71
C ILE A 76 -9.47 -25.00 48.19
N LEU A 77 -10.04 -26.04 47.57
CA LEU A 77 -10.22 -26.08 46.12
C LEU A 77 -11.19 -24.99 45.65
N LEU A 78 -12.30 -24.80 46.38
CA LEU A 78 -13.26 -23.74 46.06
C LEU A 78 -12.62 -22.35 46.20
N GLU A 79 -11.90 -22.10 47.28
CA GLU A 79 -11.20 -20.83 47.49
C GLU A 79 -10.14 -20.57 46.40
N ALA A 80 -9.39 -21.61 46.00
CA ALA A 80 -8.40 -21.51 44.94
C ALA A 80 -9.05 -21.23 43.57
N GLU A 81 -10.20 -21.83 43.28
CA GLU A 81 -10.98 -21.57 42.06
C GLU A 81 -11.51 -20.13 42.03
N GLU A 82 -12.10 -19.65 43.14
CA GLU A 82 -12.58 -18.27 43.26
C GLU A 82 -11.44 -17.27 43.11
N TYR A 83 -10.32 -17.50 43.80
CA TYR A 83 -9.13 -16.66 43.68
C TYR A 83 -8.57 -16.66 42.25
N GLY A 84 -8.49 -17.83 41.61
CA GLY A 84 -8.07 -17.96 40.23
C GLY A 84 -8.94 -17.15 39.27
N GLN A 85 -10.28 -17.24 39.44
CA GLN A 85 -11.22 -16.47 38.65
C GLN A 85 -11.05 -14.95 38.88
N GLN A 86 -10.90 -14.53 40.14
CA GLN A 86 -10.67 -13.13 40.48
C GLN A 86 -9.39 -12.57 39.84
N VAL A 87 -8.30 -13.34 39.83
CA VAL A 87 -7.03 -12.94 39.18
C VAL A 87 -7.23 -12.74 37.68
N VAL A 88 -7.96 -13.65 37.02
CA VAL A 88 -8.27 -13.53 35.59
C VAL A 88 -9.11 -12.27 35.32
N ASP A 89 -10.15 -12.03 36.12
CA ASP A 89 -11.04 -10.88 35.96
C ASP A 89 -10.29 -9.56 36.15
N VAL A 90 -9.44 -9.46 37.17
CA VAL A 90 -8.60 -8.28 37.41
C VAL A 90 -7.61 -8.06 36.26
N ALA A 91 -6.98 -9.12 35.76
CA ALA A 91 -6.06 -9.02 34.63
C ALA A 91 -6.77 -8.57 33.35
N GLN A 92 -7.97 -9.09 33.07
CA GLN A 92 -8.78 -8.68 31.93
C GLN A 92 -9.23 -7.23 32.05
N ALA A 93 -9.72 -6.81 33.22
CA ALA A 93 -10.11 -5.44 33.49
C ALA A 93 -8.93 -4.48 33.32
N LYS A 94 -7.74 -4.84 33.84
CA LYS A 94 -6.53 -4.02 33.68
C LYS A 94 -6.08 -3.93 32.22
N ARG A 95 -6.16 -5.03 31.46
CA ARG A 95 -5.89 -5.03 30.01
C ARG A 95 -6.86 -4.10 29.27
N ALA A 96 -8.15 -4.20 29.55
CA ALA A 96 -9.17 -3.33 28.93
C ALA A 96 -8.92 -1.86 29.29
N GLN A 97 -8.56 -1.57 30.54
CA GLN A 97 -8.16 -0.24 30.97
C GLN A 97 -6.93 0.25 30.21
N ILE A 98 -5.84 -0.51 30.14
CA ILE A 98 -4.62 -0.13 29.41
C ILE A 98 -4.89 0.06 27.93
N LEU A 99 -5.80 -0.73 27.33
CA LEU A 99 -6.18 -0.59 25.92
C LEU A 99 -7.04 0.66 25.68
N SER A 100 -7.96 0.96 26.59
CA SER A 100 -8.79 2.17 26.57
C SER A 100 -7.97 3.43 26.85
N GLU A 101 -7.01 3.33 27.77
CA GLU A 101 -5.99 4.33 28.07
C GLU A 101 -4.85 4.29 27.05
N SER A 102 -4.87 3.39 26.07
CA SER A 102 -3.81 3.28 25.09
C SER A 102 -3.89 4.49 24.18
N ASP A 103 -3.21 5.54 24.63
CA ASP A 103 -2.85 6.72 23.89
C ASP A 103 -2.27 6.32 22.53
N ILE A 104 -1.72 5.11 22.38
CA ILE A 104 -1.25 4.55 21.11
C ILE A 104 -2.34 4.54 20.05
N VAL A 105 -3.56 4.06 20.34
CA VAL A 105 -4.64 4.02 19.32
C VAL A 105 -5.09 5.44 18.98
N ARG A 106 -5.21 6.31 19.99
CA ARG A 106 -5.59 7.72 19.81
C ARG A 106 -4.52 8.51 19.06
N GLN A 107 -3.24 8.25 19.35
CA GLN A 107 -2.07 8.85 18.72
C GLN A 107 -1.95 8.39 17.28
N ALA A 108 -2.05 7.08 17.03
CA ALA A 108 -2.08 6.54 15.67
C ALA A 108 -3.23 7.13 14.85
N GLN A 109 -4.41 7.30 15.44
CA GLN A 109 -5.53 7.97 14.77
C GLN A 109 -5.24 9.43 14.45
N ARG A 110 -4.67 10.20 15.41
CA ARG A 110 -4.28 11.61 15.17
C ARG A 110 -3.22 11.73 14.08
N GLU A 111 -2.22 10.86 14.08
CA GLU A 111 -1.16 10.81 13.06
C GLU A 111 -1.74 10.45 11.69
N ALA A 112 -2.63 9.45 11.62
CA ALA A 112 -3.32 9.08 10.40
C ALA A 112 -4.17 10.24 9.86
N ASP A 113 -4.90 10.94 10.72
CA ASP A 113 -5.71 12.10 10.33
C ASP A 113 -4.84 13.28 9.87
N GLN A 114 -3.68 13.48 10.50
CA GLN A 114 -2.71 14.49 10.08
C GLN A 114 -2.11 14.15 8.72
N LEU A 115 -1.70 12.90 8.51
CA LEU A 115 -1.18 12.43 7.22
C LEU A 115 -2.22 12.57 6.11
N ARG A 116 -3.48 12.20 6.38
CA ARG A 116 -4.58 12.39 5.43
C ARG A 116 -4.78 13.85 5.04
N ARG A 117 -4.75 14.77 6.02
CA ARG A 117 -4.84 16.21 5.76
C ARG A 117 -3.67 16.70 4.92
N GLN A 118 -2.44 16.27 5.24
CA GLN A 118 -1.25 16.65 4.49
C GLN A 118 -1.35 16.17 3.03
N VAL A 119 -1.66 14.89 2.82
CA VAL A 119 -1.81 14.33 1.47
C VAL A 119 -2.89 15.06 0.69
N GLN A 120 -4.02 15.41 1.33
CA GLN A 120 -5.08 16.15 0.66
C GLN A 120 -4.63 17.57 0.24
N GLN A 121 -3.89 18.26 1.10
CA GLN A 121 -3.31 19.57 0.78
C GLN A 121 -2.27 19.48 -0.34
N ASP A 122 -1.40 18.47 -0.30
CA ASP A 122 -0.37 18.24 -1.32
C ASP A 122 -1.00 17.91 -2.68
N CYS A 123 -2.05 17.08 -2.70
CA CYS A 123 -2.80 16.79 -3.91
C CYS A 123 -3.48 18.03 -4.47
N GLU A 124 -4.11 18.85 -3.61
CA GLU A 124 -4.76 20.09 -4.04
C GLU A 124 -3.75 21.09 -4.62
N ALA A 125 -2.59 21.26 -3.97
CA ALA A 125 -1.50 22.09 -4.47
C ALA A 125 -0.96 21.59 -5.82
N MET A 126 -0.70 20.28 -5.94
CA MET A 126 -0.23 19.68 -7.19
C MET A 126 -1.24 19.84 -8.33
N MET A 127 -2.54 19.73 -8.04
CA MET A 127 -3.59 19.98 -9.02
C MET A 127 -3.63 21.44 -9.46
N GLN A 128 -3.51 22.38 -8.52
CA GLN A 128 -3.45 23.82 -8.84
C GLN A 128 -2.24 24.15 -9.71
N ASP A 129 -1.07 23.60 -9.40
CA ASP A 129 0.14 23.77 -10.19
C ASP A 129 -0.03 23.20 -11.61
N THR A 130 -0.59 21.99 -11.72
CA THR A 130 -0.84 21.34 -13.01
C THR A 130 -1.81 22.17 -13.86
N LEU A 131 -2.89 22.70 -13.27
CA LEU A 131 -3.82 23.57 -13.97
C LEU A 131 -3.13 24.87 -14.44
N ALA A 132 -2.30 25.48 -13.60
CA ALA A 132 -1.54 26.66 -13.96
C ALA A 132 -0.55 26.39 -15.11
N GLU A 133 0.09 25.22 -15.14
CA GLU A 133 0.95 24.80 -16.25
C GLU A 133 0.17 24.59 -17.55
N ILE A 134 -0.99 23.94 -17.49
CA ILE A 134 -1.88 23.74 -18.65
C ILE A 134 -2.27 25.10 -19.23
N ASP A 135 -2.67 26.05 -18.39
CA ASP A 135 -3.06 27.39 -18.83
C ASP A 135 -1.90 28.20 -19.42
N ARG A 136 -0.67 28.03 -18.89
CA ARG A 136 0.53 28.63 -19.48
C ARG A 136 0.80 28.06 -20.86
N LYS A 137 0.78 26.73 -21.01
CA LYS A 137 1.01 26.06 -22.30
C LYS A 137 -0.07 26.41 -23.32
N ARG A 138 -1.33 26.48 -22.90
CA ARG A 138 -2.45 26.90 -23.75
C ARG A 138 -2.24 28.30 -24.29
N ARG A 139 -1.87 29.26 -23.44
CA ARG A 139 -1.61 30.64 -23.86
C ARG A 139 -0.42 30.75 -24.81
N ALA A 140 0.68 30.05 -24.51
CA ALA A 140 1.84 30.03 -25.39
C ALA A 140 1.48 29.49 -26.78
N CYS A 141 0.79 28.34 -26.84
CA CYS A 141 0.34 27.76 -28.11
C CYS A 141 -0.62 28.70 -28.87
N GLN A 142 -1.52 29.39 -28.18
CA GLN A 142 -2.40 30.37 -28.82
C GLN A 142 -1.63 31.55 -29.42
N GLN A 143 -0.59 32.04 -28.74
CA GLN A 143 0.25 33.12 -29.25
C GLN A 143 1.04 32.66 -30.48
N GLU A 144 1.69 31.49 -30.41
CA GLU A 144 2.42 30.91 -31.55
C GLU A 144 1.51 30.69 -32.77
N LEU A 145 0.27 30.24 -32.55
CA LEU A 145 -0.70 30.06 -33.62
C LEU A 145 -1.10 31.39 -34.26
N GLU A 146 -1.31 32.46 -33.48
CA GLU A 146 -1.65 33.77 -34.05
C GLU A 146 -0.46 34.38 -34.80
N GLU A 147 0.76 34.25 -34.28
CA GLU A 147 1.98 34.67 -34.98
C GLU A 147 2.14 33.93 -36.31
N MET A 148 1.99 32.59 -36.29
CA MET A 148 2.04 31.78 -37.51
C MET A 148 0.96 32.19 -38.50
N ARG A 149 -0.26 32.47 -38.03
CA ARG A 149 -1.37 32.93 -38.85
C ARG A 149 -1.05 34.28 -39.50
N GLN A 150 -0.49 35.22 -38.75
CA GLN A 150 -0.14 36.55 -39.24
C GLN A 150 0.97 36.48 -40.29
N ILE A 151 1.99 35.64 -40.06
CA ILE A 151 3.07 35.39 -41.02
C ILE A 151 2.49 34.79 -42.30
N ALA A 152 1.62 33.78 -42.20
CA ALA A 152 1.00 33.14 -43.36
C ALA A 152 0.16 34.13 -44.19
N ILE A 153 -0.59 35.03 -43.53
CA ILE A 153 -1.35 36.08 -44.21
C ILE A 153 -0.41 37.03 -44.94
N SER A 154 0.62 37.55 -44.26
CA SER A 154 1.59 38.46 -44.88
C SER A 154 2.31 37.83 -46.07
N GLN A 155 2.68 36.54 -45.97
CA GLN A 155 3.32 35.81 -47.06
C GLN A 155 2.36 35.60 -48.24
N ALA A 156 1.09 35.32 -47.97
CA ALA A 156 0.08 35.19 -49.02
C ALA A 156 -0.11 36.52 -49.77
N GLU A 157 -0.22 37.64 -49.05
CA GLU A 157 -0.31 38.98 -49.63
C GLU A 157 0.94 39.32 -50.49
N GLU A 158 2.14 39.03 -50.00
CA GLU A 158 3.38 39.23 -50.78
C GLU A 158 3.43 38.37 -52.06
N ILE A 159 2.95 37.12 -51.99
CA ILE A 159 2.89 36.23 -53.15
C ILE A 159 1.86 36.74 -54.17
N GLU A 160 0.68 37.19 -53.71
CA GLU A 160 -0.37 37.76 -54.56
C GLU A 160 0.14 39.02 -55.29
N ASP A 161 0.71 39.98 -54.54
CA ASP A 161 1.34 41.18 -55.09
C ASP A 161 2.46 40.87 -56.10
N GLY A 162 3.27 39.87 -55.79
CA GLY A 162 4.37 39.42 -56.66
C GLY A 162 3.85 38.79 -57.96
N ALA A 163 2.78 38.02 -57.89
CA ALA A 163 2.13 37.39 -59.04
C ALA A 163 1.46 38.43 -59.94
N ASP A 164 0.76 39.41 -59.37
CA ASP A 164 0.13 40.51 -60.11
C ASP A 164 1.17 41.35 -60.85
N LYS A 165 2.25 41.76 -60.16
CA LYS A 165 3.37 42.48 -60.79
C LYS A 165 4.03 41.66 -61.90
N TYR A 166 4.18 40.36 -61.70
CA TYR A 166 4.73 39.48 -62.73
C TYR A 166 3.81 39.41 -63.96
N ALA A 167 2.50 39.24 -63.73
CA ALA A 167 1.49 39.22 -64.80
C ALA A 167 1.49 40.52 -65.61
N ASP A 168 1.49 41.68 -64.95
CA ASP A 168 1.55 42.98 -65.61
C ASP A 168 2.81 43.15 -66.46
N ASN A 169 3.98 42.75 -65.93
CA ASN A 169 5.23 42.82 -66.69
C ASN A 169 5.21 41.89 -67.92
N VAL A 170 4.68 40.68 -67.77
CA VAL A 170 4.52 39.74 -68.89
C VAL A 170 3.58 40.32 -69.95
N LEU A 171 2.45 40.89 -69.54
CA LEU A 171 1.50 41.52 -70.46
C LEU A 171 2.09 42.74 -71.16
N ALA A 172 2.82 43.60 -70.45
CA ALA A 172 3.49 44.77 -71.02
C ALA A 172 4.54 44.37 -72.08
N ASN A 173 5.33 43.33 -71.81
CA ASN A 173 6.30 42.80 -72.78
C ASN A 173 5.59 42.27 -74.05
N ILE A 174 4.51 41.49 -73.87
CA ILE A 174 3.72 40.97 -75.00
C ILE A 174 3.11 42.13 -75.82
N GLU A 175 2.61 43.17 -75.17
CA GLU A 175 2.09 44.36 -75.84
C GLU A 175 3.17 45.01 -76.72
N GLN A 176 4.37 45.21 -76.17
CA GLN A 176 5.49 45.80 -76.89
C GLN A 176 5.89 44.97 -78.11
N ASP A 177 5.97 43.64 -77.96
CA ASP A 177 6.29 42.71 -79.06
C ASP A 177 5.24 42.80 -80.20
N ILE A 178 3.96 42.87 -79.84
CA ILE A 178 2.88 43.02 -80.82
C ILE A 178 2.96 44.38 -81.53
N GLN A 179 3.24 45.46 -80.80
CA GLN A 179 3.40 46.80 -81.40
C GLN A 179 4.57 46.83 -82.39
N GLU A 180 5.70 46.19 -82.06
CA GLU A 180 6.83 46.07 -82.97
C GLU A 180 6.47 45.28 -84.23
N MET A 181 5.79 44.14 -84.07
CA MET A 181 5.34 43.33 -85.20
C MET A 181 4.36 44.09 -86.10
N LEU A 182 3.41 44.83 -85.52
CA LEU A 182 2.49 45.70 -86.27
C LEU A 182 3.22 46.80 -87.04
N LYS A 183 4.28 47.39 -86.45
CA LYS A 183 5.13 48.38 -87.12
C LYS A 183 5.84 47.77 -88.33
N ILE A 184 6.38 46.56 -88.19
CA ILE A 184 7.00 45.80 -89.29
C ILE A 184 5.98 45.55 -90.41
N ILE A 185 4.79 45.03 -90.08
CA ILE A 185 3.72 44.74 -91.05
C ILE A 185 3.28 46.04 -91.77
N THR A 186 3.08 47.13 -91.04
CA THR A 186 2.66 48.43 -91.59
C THR A 186 3.70 48.96 -92.57
N ASN A 187 4.98 48.88 -92.22
CA ASN A 187 6.08 49.28 -93.11
C ASN A 187 6.18 48.37 -94.34
N GLY A 188 6.05 47.05 -94.18
CA GLY A 188 6.03 46.10 -95.29
C GLY A 188 4.87 46.35 -96.27
N ARG A 189 3.66 46.60 -95.75
CA ARG A 189 2.49 46.98 -96.57
C ARG A 189 2.70 48.31 -97.32
N LYS A 190 3.30 49.31 -96.67
CA LYS A 190 3.63 50.60 -97.33
C LYS A 190 4.62 50.43 -98.49
N GLN A 191 5.59 49.52 -98.37
CA GLN A 191 6.53 49.21 -99.45
C GLN A 191 5.84 48.53 -100.64
N LEU A 192 4.90 47.62 -100.40
CA LEU A 192 4.14 46.96 -101.47
C LEU A 192 3.13 47.88 -102.18
N ASN A 193 2.60 48.88 -101.47
CA ASN A 193 1.69 49.88 -102.03
C ASN A 193 2.40 51.07 -102.72
N SER A 194 3.74 51.13 -102.68
CA SER A 194 4.52 52.08 -103.46
C SER A 194 4.85 51.45 -104.81
N PRO A 195 4.50 52.08 -105.97
CA PRO A 195 4.78 51.48 -107.27
C PRO A 195 6.29 51.28 -107.43
N SER A 196 6.69 50.06 -107.82
CA SER A 196 8.06 49.70 -108.10
C SER A 196 8.65 50.61 -109.18
N VAL A 197 9.51 51.56 -108.78
CA VAL A 197 10.38 52.27 -109.72
C VAL A 197 11.61 51.38 -109.97
N PRO A 198 11.87 50.92 -111.21
CA PRO A 198 13.08 50.20 -111.51
C PRO A 198 14.26 51.18 -111.49
N LYS A 199 15.24 50.95 -110.62
CA LYS A 199 16.52 51.67 -110.67
C LYS A 199 17.44 51.00 -111.69
N ASN A 200 17.39 51.51 -112.93
CA ASN A 200 18.47 51.36 -113.91
C ASN A 200 19.52 52.47 -113.68
N GLY A 201 20.79 52.05 -113.62
CA GLY A 201 22.02 52.78 -114.00
C GLY A 201 22.27 54.19 -113.45
N ASP A 202 23.27 54.36 -112.57
CA ASP A 202 24.64 54.67 -113.04
C ASP A 202 25.63 54.84 -111.87
N HIS A 203 26.83 54.28 -112.06
CA HIS A 203 28.03 54.58 -111.25
C HIS A 203 28.65 55.92 -111.69
N PRO A 204 29.42 56.58 -110.81
CA PRO A 204 30.86 56.54 -111.03
C PRO A 204 31.70 56.29 -109.77
N GLN A 205 32.88 55.74 -110.04
CA GLN A 205 33.98 55.46 -109.12
C GLN A 205 34.52 56.71 -108.43
N GLN A 206 34.89 56.58 -107.15
CA GLN A 206 36.22 56.93 -106.64
C GLN A 206 36.48 56.27 -105.26
N ARG A 207 37.65 55.65 -105.13
CA ARG A 207 38.32 55.08 -103.93
C ARG A 207 39.59 55.94 -103.69
N PRO A 208 40.42 55.77 -102.62
CA PRO A 208 40.33 55.06 -101.33
C PRO A 208 40.96 55.91 -100.18
N PRO A 209 41.73 55.40 -99.18
CA PRO A 209 41.53 54.36 -98.13
C PRO A 209 41.76 54.87 -96.67
N HIS A 210 41.32 54.11 -95.64
CA HIS A 210 42.08 53.71 -94.42
C HIS A 210 41.11 53.14 -93.35
N ASN A 211 41.12 51.82 -93.08
CA ASN A 211 41.83 51.13 -91.99
C ASN A 211 41.69 51.76 -90.58
N SER A 212 41.03 51.07 -89.63
CA SER A 212 41.63 50.61 -88.36
C SER A 212 40.62 49.97 -87.39
N LYS A 213 40.93 48.72 -87.00
CA LYS A 213 40.85 48.11 -85.64
C LYS A 213 39.46 47.84 -85.02
N LYS A 214 39.10 46.56 -84.81
CA LYS A 214 39.37 45.73 -83.61
C LYS A 214 38.77 46.29 -82.31
N ARG A 215 37.67 45.70 -81.85
CA ARG A 215 37.56 44.89 -80.62
C ARG A 215 36.17 44.32 -80.47
#